data_AF-A0A3S0BN04-F1
#
_entry.id   AF-A0A3S0BN04-F1
#
_cell.length_a   1.000
_cell.length_b   1.000
_cell.length_c   1.000
_cell.angle_alpha   90.00
_cell.angle_beta   90.00
_cell.angle_gamma   90.00
#
_symmetry.space_group_name_H-M   'P 1'
#
loop_
_entity.id
_entity.type
_entity.pdbx_description
1 polymer ?
#
loop_
_entity_poly.entity_id
_entity_poly.type
_entity_poly.pdbx_seq_one_letter_code
_entity_poly.pdbx_strand_id
1 'polypeptide(L)'
;MSVPEVLEDLLARTALADRSAFEKLYRLSSAQLFGIVLRIVRDRDLAADVLQETYVKIWHRAGDFRADLAQPLTWMGSIARHQAID
;
A
#
# COMPACT_ATOMS: atom_id res chain seq x y z
N MET A 1 15.46 -8.26 -10.52
CA MET A 1 14.08 -7.77 -10.39
C MET A 1 14.08 -6.26 -10.40
N SER A 2 13.23 -5.67 -11.20
CA SER A 2 12.89 -4.25 -11.12
C SER A 2 12.08 -3.97 -9.85
N VAL A 3 12.00 -2.69 -9.41
CA VAL A 3 11.22 -2.31 -8.23
C VAL A 3 9.74 -2.75 -8.33
N PRO A 4 9.05 -2.59 -9.48
CA PRO A 4 7.70 -3.12 -9.67
C PRO A 4 7.59 -4.64 -9.39
N GLU A 5 8.48 -5.44 -9.99
CA GLU A 5 8.48 -6.91 -9.80
C GLU A 5 8.69 -7.31 -8.32
N VAL A 6 9.53 -6.57 -7.59
CA VAL A 6 9.71 -6.80 -6.13
C VAL A 6 8.41 -6.54 -5.39
N LEU A 7 7.69 -5.46 -5.69
CA LEU A 7 6.43 -5.14 -5.01
C LEU A 7 5.30 -6.13 -5.36
N GLU A 8 5.30 -6.65 -6.59
CA GLU A 8 4.37 -7.72 -7.01
C GLU A 8 4.59 -9.00 -6.19
N ASP A 9 5.85 -9.47 -6.05
CA ASP A 9 6.19 -10.64 -5.21
C ASP A 9 5.76 -10.42 -3.75
N LEU A 10 6.07 -9.24 -3.20
CA LEU A 10 5.74 -8.92 -1.83
C LEU A 10 4.22 -8.86 -1.59
N LEU A 11 3.43 -8.36 -2.54
CA LEU A 11 1.97 -8.40 -2.46
C LEU A 11 1.45 -9.83 -2.54
N ALA A 12 1.97 -10.66 -3.45
CA ALA A 12 1.58 -12.06 -3.57
C ALA A 12 1.84 -12.85 -2.28
N ARG A 13 2.99 -12.63 -1.63
CA ARG A 13 3.32 -13.26 -0.35
C ARG A 13 2.51 -12.68 0.81
N THR A 14 2.21 -11.39 0.79
CA THR A 14 1.30 -10.76 1.76
C THR A 14 -0.09 -11.41 1.70
N ALA A 15 -0.59 -11.74 0.51
CA ALA A 15 -1.85 -12.47 0.34
C ALA A 15 -1.85 -13.86 1.00
N LEU A 16 -0.67 -14.45 1.21
CA LEU A 16 -0.46 -15.71 1.93
C LEU A 16 -0.17 -15.50 3.42
N ALA A 17 -0.48 -14.32 3.96
CA ALA A 17 -0.23 -13.92 5.35
C ALA A 17 1.25 -13.93 5.78
N ASP A 18 2.19 -13.74 4.85
CA ASP A 18 3.62 -13.56 5.16
C ASP A 18 3.86 -12.17 5.75
N ARG A 19 4.06 -12.12 7.08
CA ARG A 19 4.34 -10.89 7.82
C ARG A 19 5.66 -10.22 7.42
N SER A 20 6.67 -10.99 7.04
CA SER A 20 7.96 -10.43 6.62
C SER A 20 7.86 -9.77 5.25
N ALA A 21 7.07 -10.36 4.35
CA ALA A 21 6.77 -9.73 3.06
C ALA A 21 6.01 -8.42 3.24
N PHE A 22 5.00 -8.41 4.10
CA PHE A 22 4.23 -7.20 4.40
C PHE A 22 5.08 -6.09 5.02
N GLU A 23 5.98 -6.43 5.95
CA GLU A 23 6.91 -5.47 6.55
C GLU A 23 7.84 -4.85 5.48
N LYS A 24 8.38 -5.67 4.56
CA LYS A 24 9.20 -5.17 3.45
C LYS A 24 8.39 -4.30 2.48
N LEU A 25 7.16 -4.71 2.18
CA LEU A 25 6.24 -3.93 1.35
C LEU A 25 6.03 -2.54 1.95
N TYR A 26 5.77 -2.47 3.26
CA TYR A 26 5.64 -1.21 4.01
C TYR A 26 6.91 -0.36 3.89
N ARG A 27 8.09 -0.93 4.19
CA ARG A 27 9.38 -0.19 4.13
C ARG A 27 9.64 0.40 2.75
N LEU A 28 9.26 -0.29 1.67
CA LEU A 28 9.51 0.14 0.30
C LEU A 28 8.48 1.14 -0.25
N SER A 29 7.24 1.15 0.27
CA SER A 29 6.14 1.93 -0.34
C SER A 29 5.58 3.05 0.56
N SER A 30 5.84 3.01 1.87
CA SER A 30 5.19 3.89 2.87
C SER A 30 5.42 5.37 2.61
N ALA A 31 6.63 5.78 2.25
CA ALA A 31 6.92 7.18 1.97
C ALA A 31 6.09 7.74 0.80
N GLN A 32 5.88 6.94 -0.25
CA GLN A 32 5.09 7.34 -1.41
C GLN A 32 3.59 7.39 -1.07
N LEU A 33 3.07 6.38 -0.37
CA LEU A 33 1.67 6.36 0.05
C LEU A 33 1.37 7.49 1.05
N PHE A 34 2.27 7.74 2.00
CA PHE A 34 2.16 8.87 2.92
C PHE A 34 2.10 10.20 2.17
N GLY A 35 2.93 10.40 1.14
CA GLY A 35 2.88 11.60 0.31
C GLY A 35 1.57 11.77 -0.47
N ILE A 36 0.89 10.68 -0.84
CA ILE A 36 -0.44 10.72 -1.45
C ILE A 36 -1.48 11.17 -0.41
N VAL A 37 -1.50 10.51 0.74
CA VAL A 37 -2.46 10.79 1.83
C VAL A 37 -2.30 12.22 2.32
N LEU A 38 -1.07 12.66 2.62
CA LEU A 38 -0.78 13.99 3.15
C LEU A 38 -1.26 15.11 2.21
N ARG A 39 -1.19 14.92 0.88
CA ARG A 39 -1.70 15.91 -0.08
C ARG A 39 -3.22 16.07 -0.03
N ILE A 40 -3.94 15.04 0.40
CA ILE A 40 -5.40 15.01 0.48
C ILE A 40 -5.84 15.57 1.83
N VAL A 41 -5.36 15.01 2.93
CA VAL A 41 -5.82 15.38 4.29
C VAL A 41 -5.17 16.67 4.82
N ARG A 42 -3.99 17.05 4.29
CA ARG A 42 -3.23 18.27 4.64
C ARG A 42 -2.87 18.42 6.12
N ASP A 43 -2.89 17.32 6.85
CA ASP A 43 -2.48 17.20 8.25
C ASP A 43 -1.55 16.00 8.39
N ARG A 44 -0.42 16.18 9.08
CA ARG A 44 0.64 15.17 9.16
C ARG A 44 0.27 14.02 10.08
N ASP A 45 -0.39 14.32 11.20
CA ASP A 45 -0.75 13.32 12.21
C ASP A 45 -1.91 12.49 11.68
N LEU A 46 -2.93 13.14 11.11
CA LEU A 46 -4.02 12.45 10.43
C LEU A 46 -3.52 11.61 9.25
N ALA A 47 -2.53 12.09 8.49
CA ALA A 47 -1.96 11.30 7.40
C ALA A 47 -1.25 10.04 7.91
N ALA A 48 -0.65 10.07 9.10
CA ALA A 48 -0.02 8.91 9.69
C ALA A 48 -1.05 7.86 10.13
N ASP A 49 -2.18 8.29 10.68
CA ASP A 49 -3.28 7.40 11.07
C ASP A 49 -3.94 6.77 9.83
N VAL A 50 -4.25 7.59 8.82
CA VAL A 50 -4.81 7.10 7.54
C VAL A 50 -3.86 6.15 6.84
N LEU A 51 -2.54 6.36 6.92
CA LEU A 51 -1.55 5.44 6.36
C LEU A 51 -1.59 4.08 7.06
N GLN A 52 -1.74 4.05 8.38
CA GLN A 52 -1.86 2.80 9.13
C GLN A 52 -3.09 2.01 8.68
N GLU A 53 -4.26 2.66 8.62
CA GLU A 53 -5.50 2.05 8.13
C GLU A 53 -5.39 1.58 6.68
N THR A 54 -4.68 2.34 5.84
CA THR A 54 -4.38 1.94 4.46
C THR A 54 -3.62 0.62 4.41
N TYR A 55 -2.60 0.45 5.25
CA TYR A 55 -1.83 -0.80 5.28
C TYR A 55 -2.61 -1.97 5.87
N VAL A 56 -3.48 -1.75 6.85
CA VAL A 56 -4.44 -2.77 7.33
C VAL A 56 -5.33 -3.22 6.17
N LYS A 57 -5.87 -2.30 5.37
CA LYS A 57 -6.64 -2.65 4.17
C LYS A 57 -5.81 -3.38 3.12
N ILE A 58 -4.55 -2.98 2.87
CA ILE A 58 -3.65 -3.68 1.95
C ILE A 58 -3.42 -5.11 2.42
N TRP A 59 -3.16 -5.36 3.71
CA TRP A 59 -2.98 -6.71 4.26
C TRP A 59 -4.17 -7.61 3.95
N HIS A 60 -5.39 -7.13 4.22
CA HIS A 60 -6.61 -7.89 3.99
C HIS A 60 -6.97 -8.07 2.51
N ARG A 61 -6.52 -7.15 1.64
CA ARG A 61 -6.89 -7.13 0.22
C ARG A 61 -5.77 -7.52 -0.72
N ALA A 62 -4.60 -7.92 -0.23
CA ALA A 62 -3.46 -8.27 -1.08
C ALA A 62 -3.79 -9.38 -2.09
N GLY A 63 -4.70 -10.31 -1.75
CA GLY A 63 -5.20 -11.34 -2.66
C GLY A 63 -6.06 -10.83 -3.82
N ASP A 64 -6.60 -9.61 -3.72
CA ASP A 64 -7.36 -8.95 -4.78
C ASP A 64 -6.44 -8.32 -5.84
N PHE A 65 -5.13 -8.20 -5.57
CA PHE A 65 -4.19 -7.57 -6.49
C PHE A 65 -4.01 -8.42 -7.76
N ARG A 66 -4.06 -7.73 -8.91
CA ARG A 66 -4.01 -8.32 -10.24
C ARG A 66 -2.96 -7.58 -11.06
N ALA A 67 -1.78 -8.18 -11.22
CA ALA A 67 -0.64 -7.59 -11.92
C ALA A 67 -0.92 -7.33 -13.42
N ASP A 68 -1.87 -8.06 -14.01
CA ASP A 68 -2.38 -7.84 -15.36
C ASP A 68 -3.23 -6.56 -15.51
N LEU A 69 -3.78 -6.04 -14.41
CA LEU A 69 -4.70 -4.89 -14.42
C LEU A 69 -4.05 -3.59 -13.93
N ALA A 70 -3.07 -3.66 -13.02
CA ALA A 70 -2.43 -2.49 -12.46
C ALA A 70 -1.02 -2.78 -11.92
N GLN A 71 -0.18 -1.74 -11.92
CA GLN A 71 1.09 -1.76 -11.20
C GLN A 71 0.86 -1.71 -9.67
N PRO A 72 1.71 -2.34 -8.84
CA PRO A 72 1.53 -2.41 -7.39
C PRO A 72 1.28 -1.06 -6.69
N LEU A 73 2.13 -0.06 -7.00
CA LEU A 73 2.02 1.27 -6.39
C LEU A 73 0.75 2.01 -6.83
N THR A 74 0.27 1.77 -8.05
CA THR A 74 -1.00 2.32 -8.54
C THR A 74 -2.17 1.72 -7.77
N TRP A 75 -2.19 0.39 -7.59
CA TRP A 75 -3.24 -0.29 -6.83
C TRP A 75 -3.23 0.13 -5.36
N MET A 76 -2.08 0.09 -4.67
CA MET A 76 -1.96 0.55 -3.28
C MET A 76 -2.30 2.03 -3.13
N GLY A 77 -1.89 2.87 -4.09
CA GLY A 77 -2.21 4.30 -4.11
C GLY A 77 -3.71 4.57 -4.24
N SER A 78 -4.45 3.72 -4.95
CA SER A 78 -5.91 3.81 -5.01
C SER A 78 -6.56 3.56 -3.65
N ILE A 79 -6.08 2.55 -2.89
CA ILE A 79 -6.54 2.27 -1.52
C ILE A 79 -6.25 3.46 -0.60
N ALA A 80 -5.02 3.99 -0.67
CA ALA A 80 -4.60 5.15 0.12
C ALA A 80 -5.47 6.39 -0.17
N ARG A 81 -5.76 6.64 -1.46
CA ARG A 81 -6.62 7.76 -1.87
C ARG A 81 -8.05 7.60 -1.36
N HIS A 82 -8.62 6.40 -1.45
CA HIS A 82 -9.95 6.13 -0.91
C HIS A 82 -9.97 6.37 0.61
N GLN A 83 -8.97 5.88 1.35
CA GLN A 83 -8.90 6.10 2.80
C GLN A 83 -8.70 7.55 3.20
N ALA A 84 -8.05 8.36 2.39
CA ALA A 84 -7.86 9.77 2.69
C ALA A 84 -9.11 10.63 2.45
N ILE A 85 -10.14 10.09 1.79
CA ILE A 85 -11.39 10.81 1.43
C ILE A 85 -12.56 10.38 2.31
N ASP A 86 -12.54 9.13 2.79
CA ASP A 86 -13.52 8.55 3.73
C ASP A 86 -13.56 9.34 5.04
#